data_AF-A0A7V4E426-F1
#
_entry.id   AF-A0A7V4E426-F1
#
_cell.length_a   1.000
_cell.length_b   1.000
_cell.length_c   1.000
_cell.angle_alpha   90.00
_cell.angle_beta   90.00
_cell.angle_gamma   90.00
#
_symmetry.space_group_name_H-M   'P 1'
#
loop_
_entity.id
_entity.type
_entity.pdbx_description
1 polymer ?
#
loop_
_entity_poly.entity_id
_entity_poly.type
_entity_poly.pdbx_seq_one_letter_code
_entity_poly.pdbx_strand_id
1 'polypeptide(L)'
;MANKENGIVKEYKIYALTTDPVYIGTGGYTIGRVDNTIVRDPITKVPKIPGSSLAGVWRYYTVLEILSKIKDVKPKREDIKNQHNGTTINEKIKNWINKQNQSGQNNKWDTSKWYFFEGNTLIDLTCAGQDNVPQEELANITATTNEGKTGHCGHCLVCKGFGFSKKDISWQGMIFFSDLNILFFPVFTMYGTKWITTKRKLEELGLNGLTEPTDNKVLTKNGNEGHINLGWLYLEVDSTNKLDTKMESLKTQFKFDNFQLDDTNIIVVPEGLFSQIVNSNLEVRTSVSIDPITGAAKEGALFTSEAIPRGTILYGNVRIFDKSGFNGIDSKLDPLPEASKLECALKESKHFFETLGIGGMTTRGFGRLKVIFGKDLEEKSNPTVESNFQDTQQTTSQGGKQ
;
A
#
# COMPACT_ATOMS: atom_id res chain seq x y z
N MET A 1 -7.27 -0.43 -19.29
CA MET A 1 -7.83 -1.79 -19.45
C MET A 1 -8.65 -2.14 -18.20
N ALA A 2 -9.82 -2.74 -18.39
CA ALA A 2 -10.96 -2.70 -17.46
C ALA A 2 -10.82 -3.58 -16.20
N ASN A 3 -11.40 -3.12 -15.08
CA ASN A 3 -11.69 -3.93 -13.90
C ASN A 3 -12.52 -5.13 -14.35
N LYS A 4 -12.10 -6.36 -14.03
CA LYS A 4 -12.88 -7.55 -14.31
C LYS A 4 -13.88 -7.71 -13.17
N GLU A 5 -15.10 -7.21 -13.38
CA GLU A 5 -16.20 -7.37 -12.43
C GLU A 5 -16.82 -8.76 -12.59
N ASN A 6 -16.30 -9.73 -11.85
CA ASN A 6 -17.15 -10.84 -11.42
C ASN A 6 -17.94 -10.31 -10.23
N GLY A 7 -19.27 -10.40 -10.21
CA GLY A 7 -20.11 -9.80 -9.15
C GLY A 7 -19.77 -10.21 -7.70
N ILE A 8 -18.89 -11.21 -7.51
CA ILE A 8 -18.42 -11.72 -6.22
C ILE A 8 -17.01 -11.22 -5.85
N VAL A 9 -16.20 -10.79 -6.81
CA VAL A 9 -14.80 -10.38 -6.57
C VAL A 9 -14.46 -9.14 -7.39
N LYS A 10 -14.09 -8.07 -6.69
CA LYS A 10 -13.53 -6.86 -7.31
C LYS A 10 -12.01 -6.93 -7.27
N GLU A 11 -11.38 -6.90 -8.45
CA GLU A 11 -9.92 -6.92 -8.58
C GLU A 11 -9.39 -5.54 -8.99
N TYR A 12 -8.39 -5.06 -8.26
CA TYR A 12 -7.72 -3.77 -8.45
C TYR A 12 -6.23 -4.03 -8.69
N LYS A 13 -5.69 -3.47 -9.77
CA LYS A 13 -4.24 -3.41 -9.97
C LYS A 13 -3.62 -2.42 -8.99
N ILE A 14 -2.47 -2.75 -8.43
CA ILE A 14 -1.70 -1.86 -7.58
C ILE A 14 -0.30 -1.66 -8.17
N TYR A 15 0.17 -0.43 -8.11
CA TYR A 15 1.53 -0.06 -8.49
C TYR A 15 2.18 0.74 -7.37
N ALA A 16 3.43 0.46 -7.08
CA ALA A 16 4.17 1.12 -6.01
C ALA A 16 5.51 1.63 -6.52
N LEU A 17 5.76 2.93 -6.41
CA LEU A 17 7.07 3.53 -6.63
C LEU A 17 7.79 3.65 -5.29
N THR A 18 8.95 3.02 -5.18
CA THR A 18 9.84 3.19 -4.03
C THR A 18 10.43 4.61 -4.02
N THR A 19 10.14 5.41 -2.99
CA THR A 19 10.75 6.75 -2.84
C THR A 19 12.03 6.69 -2.02
N ASP A 20 12.05 5.79 -1.05
CA ASP A 20 13.23 5.41 -0.27
C ASP A 20 13.60 3.94 -0.57
N PRO A 21 14.83 3.50 -0.27
CA PRO A 21 15.19 2.10 -0.38
C PRO A 21 14.30 1.24 0.53
N VAL A 22 13.93 0.04 0.08
CA VAL A 22 12.99 -0.82 0.81
C VAL A 22 13.68 -2.08 1.32
N TYR A 23 13.59 -2.30 2.63
CA TYR A 23 14.09 -3.51 3.29
C TYR A 23 12.93 -4.36 3.82
N ILE A 24 12.65 -5.47 3.14
CA ILE A 24 11.78 -6.54 3.66
C ILE A 24 12.67 -7.71 4.04
N GLY A 25 13.07 -7.79 5.30
CA GLY A 25 13.98 -8.83 5.77
C GLY A 25 13.39 -10.23 5.72
N THR A 26 14.24 -11.24 5.51
CA THR A 26 13.89 -12.66 5.59
C THR A 26 13.79 -13.18 7.03
N GLY A 27 14.20 -12.38 8.01
CA GLY A 27 14.17 -12.73 9.44
C GLY A 27 15.37 -13.55 9.92
N GLY A 28 16.40 -13.72 9.09
CA GLY A 28 17.62 -14.46 9.46
C GLY A 28 18.88 -13.90 8.83
N TYR A 29 20.02 -14.30 9.38
CA TYR A 29 21.34 -14.03 8.83
C TYR A 29 21.69 -15.07 7.77
N THR A 30 22.23 -14.62 6.64
CA THR A 30 22.76 -15.51 5.62
C THR A 30 24.27 -15.45 5.61
N ILE A 31 24.93 -16.62 5.56
CA ILE A 31 26.35 -16.68 5.23
C ILE A 31 26.48 -16.34 3.75
N GLY A 32 27.12 -15.23 3.43
CA GLY A 32 27.27 -14.79 2.04
C GLY A 32 27.79 -13.36 1.92
N ARG A 33 27.49 -12.74 0.76
CA ARG A 33 27.91 -11.36 0.46
C ARG A 33 27.30 -10.33 1.42
N VAL A 34 26.13 -10.63 1.98
CA VAL A 34 25.37 -9.73 2.85
C VAL A 34 24.81 -10.53 4.02
N ASP A 35 24.87 -9.95 5.21
CA ASP A 35 24.38 -10.58 6.45
C ASP A 35 22.85 -10.62 6.46
N ASN A 36 22.22 -9.46 6.24
CA ASN A 36 20.77 -9.28 6.25
C ASN A 36 20.20 -9.16 4.83
N THR A 37 19.60 -10.25 4.34
CA THR A 37 19.00 -10.30 3.00
C THR A 37 17.53 -9.90 2.99
N ILE A 38 17.04 -9.56 1.80
CA ILE A 38 15.63 -9.25 1.55
C ILE A 38 14.86 -10.45 0.98
N VAL A 39 13.54 -10.46 1.15
CA VAL A 39 12.66 -11.51 0.64
C VAL A 39 12.66 -11.55 -0.89
N ARG A 40 12.70 -12.78 -1.41
CA ARG A 40 12.77 -13.08 -2.86
C ARG A 40 11.70 -14.07 -3.24
N ASP A 41 11.33 -14.03 -4.52
CA ASP A 41 10.61 -15.13 -5.11
C ASP A 41 11.51 -16.38 -5.17
N PRO A 42 11.05 -17.55 -4.68
CA PRO A 42 11.90 -18.74 -4.56
C PRO A 42 12.34 -19.29 -5.92
N ILE A 43 11.57 -19.06 -6.98
CA ILE A 43 11.85 -19.59 -8.33
C ILE A 43 12.76 -18.62 -9.08
N THR A 44 12.36 -17.36 -9.18
CA THR A 44 13.08 -16.37 -10.00
C THR A 44 14.26 -15.72 -9.27
N LYS A 45 14.32 -15.84 -7.93
CA LYS A 45 15.29 -15.16 -7.04
C LYS A 45 15.25 -13.63 -7.10
N VAL A 46 14.24 -13.06 -7.76
CA VAL A 46 14.01 -11.61 -7.83
C VAL A 46 13.40 -11.16 -6.49
N PRO A 47 13.86 -10.04 -5.90
CA PRO A 47 13.24 -9.51 -4.69
C PRO A 47 11.79 -9.09 -4.91
N LYS A 48 10.97 -9.23 -3.87
CA LYS A 48 9.55 -8.86 -3.88
C LYS A 48 9.12 -8.30 -2.54
N ILE A 49 8.00 -7.60 -2.51
CA ILE A 49 7.31 -7.29 -1.25
C ILE A 49 6.17 -8.30 -1.08
N PRO A 50 6.19 -9.17 -0.05
CA PRO A 50 5.14 -10.15 0.18
C PRO A 50 3.78 -9.50 0.42
N GLY A 51 2.73 -10.12 -0.11
CA GLY A 51 1.35 -9.70 0.12
C GLY A 51 0.97 -9.69 1.60
N SER A 52 1.58 -10.56 2.41
CA SER A 52 1.41 -10.57 3.87
C SER A 52 2.00 -9.32 4.55
N SER A 53 3.16 -8.86 4.10
CA SER A 53 3.79 -7.62 4.59
C SER A 53 2.94 -6.41 4.21
N LEU A 54 2.46 -6.40 2.96
CA LEU A 54 1.56 -5.34 2.48
C LEU A 54 0.25 -5.33 3.27
N ALA A 55 -0.38 -6.50 3.46
CA ALA A 55 -1.63 -6.65 4.20
C ALA A 55 -1.51 -6.17 5.65
N GLY A 56 -0.44 -6.57 6.36
CA GLY A 56 -0.22 -6.17 7.75
C GLY A 56 -0.03 -4.67 7.92
N VAL A 57 0.77 -4.05 7.06
CA VAL A 57 1.01 -2.60 7.11
C VAL A 57 -0.23 -1.82 6.70
N TRP A 58 -0.93 -2.24 5.64
CA TRP A 58 -2.18 -1.57 5.23
C TRP A 58 -3.27 -1.73 6.28
N ARG A 59 -3.37 -2.88 6.95
CA ARG A 59 -4.28 -3.09 8.09
C ARG A 59 -4.04 -2.04 9.17
N TYR A 60 -2.79 -1.80 9.52
CA TYR A 60 -2.40 -0.76 10.49
C TYR A 60 -2.77 0.64 10.01
N TYR A 61 -2.47 0.98 8.76
CA TYR A 61 -2.83 2.29 8.18
C TYR A 61 -4.33 2.53 8.10
N THR A 62 -5.13 1.51 7.79
CA THR A 62 -6.58 1.63 7.81
C THR A 62 -7.11 1.89 9.22
N VAL A 63 -6.52 1.27 10.26
CA VAL A 63 -6.88 1.59 11.66
C VAL A 63 -6.54 3.03 12.00
N LEU A 64 -5.34 3.50 11.65
CA LEU A 64 -4.94 4.89 11.89
C LEU A 64 -5.89 5.88 11.19
N GLU A 65 -6.25 5.59 9.94
CA GLU A 65 -7.14 6.47 9.16
C GLU A 65 -8.57 6.51 9.73
N ILE A 66 -9.09 5.38 10.20
CA ILE A 66 -10.39 5.37 10.88
C ILE A 66 -10.31 6.19 12.16
N LEU A 67 -9.32 5.90 13.02
CA LEU A 67 -9.17 6.56 14.31
C LEU A 67 -8.99 8.08 14.17
N SER A 68 -8.24 8.54 13.16
CA SER A 68 -8.05 9.98 12.92
C SER A 68 -9.38 10.70 12.61
N LYS A 69 -10.30 10.03 11.90
CA LYS A 69 -11.62 10.57 11.50
C LYS A 69 -12.68 10.47 12.58
N ILE A 70 -12.59 9.49 13.48
CA ILE A 70 -13.62 9.24 14.50
C ILE A 70 -13.19 9.63 15.93
N LYS A 71 -11.97 10.14 16.14
CA LYS A 71 -11.40 10.39 17.47
C LYS A 71 -12.33 11.14 18.43
N ASP A 72 -13.06 12.15 17.92
CA ASP A 72 -13.88 13.07 18.74
C ASP A 72 -15.26 12.48 19.08
N VAL A 73 -15.66 11.40 18.40
CA VAL A 73 -17.00 10.81 18.50
C VAL A 73 -16.98 9.34 18.91
N LYS A 74 -15.79 8.75 19.05
CA LYS A 74 -15.60 7.34 19.34
C LYS A 74 -16.03 7.03 20.79
N PRO A 75 -16.93 6.05 21.02
CA PRO A 75 -17.31 5.64 22.37
C PRO A 75 -16.21 4.82 23.06
N LYS A 76 -16.31 4.72 24.38
CA LYS A 76 -15.60 3.67 25.12
C LYS A 76 -16.32 2.33 24.93
N ARG A 77 -15.58 1.22 25.05
CA ARG A 77 -16.18 -0.12 24.88
C ARG A 77 -17.21 -0.43 25.97
N GLU A 78 -17.01 0.14 27.17
CA GLU A 78 -17.94 0.06 28.29
C GLU A 78 -19.28 0.73 27.96
N ASP A 79 -19.27 1.88 27.26
CA ASP A 79 -20.49 2.59 26.88
C ASP A 79 -21.38 1.75 25.97
N ILE A 80 -20.76 0.96 25.09
CA ILE A 80 -21.45 -0.02 24.23
C ILE A 80 -21.93 -1.20 25.06
N LYS A 81 -21.07 -1.77 25.93
CA LYS A 81 -21.41 -2.93 26.77
C LYS A 81 -22.61 -2.65 27.68
N ASN A 82 -22.70 -1.43 28.22
CA ASN A 82 -23.72 -0.98 29.17
C ASN A 82 -25.07 -0.63 28.53
N GLN A 83 -25.22 -0.74 27.20
CA GLN A 83 -26.54 -0.56 26.57
C GLN A 83 -27.50 -1.67 27.02
N HIS A 84 -28.54 -1.30 27.77
CA HIS A 84 -29.47 -2.25 28.41
C HIS A 84 -30.52 -2.86 27.46
N ASN A 85 -30.77 -2.23 26.31
CA ASN A 85 -31.85 -2.62 25.38
C ASN A 85 -31.39 -3.57 24.24
N GLY A 86 -30.24 -4.23 24.38
CA GLY A 86 -29.69 -5.14 23.36
C GLY A 86 -29.18 -6.45 23.96
N THR A 87 -29.63 -7.57 23.42
CA THR A 87 -29.19 -8.92 23.79
C THR A 87 -27.86 -9.27 23.13
N THR A 88 -27.63 -8.77 21.90
CA THR A 88 -26.38 -8.97 21.15
C THR A 88 -25.52 -7.71 21.13
N ILE A 89 -24.20 -7.85 20.90
CA ILE A 89 -23.29 -6.71 20.74
C ILE A 89 -23.72 -5.81 19.58
N ASN A 90 -24.18 -6.39 18.47
CA ASN A 90 -24.63 -5.63 17.30
C ASN A 90 -25.87 -4.77 17.60
N GLU A 91 -26.84 -5.29 18.38
CA GLU A 91 -27.98 -4.50 18.86
C GLU A 91 -27.53 -3.35 19.76
N LYS A 92 -26.58 -3.60 20.66
CA LYS A 92 -26.01 -2.56 21.53
C LYS A 92 -25.32 -1.44 20.74
N ILE A 93 -24.56 -1.80 19.70
CA ILE A 93 -23.95 -0.83 18.78
C ILE A 93 -25.03 0.02 18.10
N LYS A 94 -26.04 -0.60 17.51
CA LYS A 94 -27.14 0.10 16.83
C LYS A 94 -27.91 1.03 17.76
N ASN A 95 -28.21 0.58 18.98
CA ASN A 95 -28.88 1.38 19.99
C ASN A 95 -28.07 2.62 20.36
N TRP A 96 -26.76 2.47 20.54
CA TRP A 96 -25.87 3.60 20.80
C TRP A 96 -25.82 4.58 19.63
N ILE A 97 -25.66 4.09 18.39
CA ILE A 97 -25.65 4.94 17.17
C ILE A 97 -26.95 5.72 17.04
N ASN A 98 -28.10 5.09 17.24
CA ASN A 98 -29.41 5.73 17.17
C ASN A 98 -29.55 6.84 18.22
N LYS A 99 -29.12 6.57 19.47
CA LYS A 99 -29.12 7.56 20.55
C LYS A 99 -28.24 8.76 20.23
N GLN A 100 -27.04 8.53 19.69
CA GLN A 100 -26.15 9.61 19.27
C GLN A 100 -26.77 10.48 18.17
N ASN A 101 -27.34 9.85 17.15
CA ASN A 101 -27.93 10.55 16.01
C ASN A 101 -29.20 11.35 16.37
N GLN A 102 -29.91 10.97 17.43
CA GLN A 102 -31.06 11.73 17.96
C GLN A 102 -30.67 12.93 18.83
N SER A 103 -29.46 12.94 19.39
CA SER A 103 -29.02 13.95 20.35
C SER A 103 -28.73 15.35 19.77
N GLY A 104 -28.83 15.52 18.43
CA GLY A 104 -28.71 16.81 17.76
C GLY A 104 -27.32 17.48 17.83
N GLN A 105 -26.30 16.81 18.39
CA GLN A 105 -24.94 17.33 18.42
C GLN A 105 -24.27 17.23 17.04
N ASN A 106 -23.27 18.09 16.78
CA ASN A 106 -22.46 18.16 15.54
C ASN A 106 -21.69 16.87 15.18
N ASN A 107 -21.93 15.76 15.89
CA ASN A 107 -21.15 14.52 15.90
C ASN A 107 -22.01 13.31 15.48
N LYS A 108 -22.77 13.45 14.38
CA LYS A 108 -23.62 12.38 13.85
C LYS A 108 -22.80 11.21 13.31
N TRP A 109 -23.16 9.99 13.70
CA TRP A 109 -22.60 8.75 13.18
C TRP A 109 -23.30 8.35 11.87
N ASP A 110 -22.71 8.77 10.75
CA ASP A 110 -23.27 8.57 9.40
C ASP A 110 -22.71 7.31 8.73
N THR A 111 -23.45 6.21 8.79
CA THR A 111 -23.04 4.89 8.28
C THR A 111 -22.89 4.82 6.76
N SER A 112 -23.28 5.86 6.01
CA SER A 112 -22.95 5.97 4.58
C SER A 112 -21.44 6.09 4.36
N LYS A 113 -20.72 6.70 5.32
CA LYS A 113 -19.27 6.86 5.26
C LYS A 113 -18.58 5.61 5.77
N TRP A 114 -17.54 5.17 5.06
CA TRP A 114 -16.83 3.93 5.37
C TRP A 114 -16.19 3.93 6.77
N TYR A 115 -15.67 5.08 7.23
CA TYR A 115 -15.05 5.22 8.55
C TYR A 115 -16.06 5.21 9.70
N PHE A 116 -17.34 5.45 9.42
CA PHE A 116 -18.47 5.29 10.35
C PHE A 116 -19.23 3.97 10.14
N PHE A 117 -18.57 2.94 9.61
CA PHE A 117 -19.11 1.59 9.68
C PHE A 117 -19.46 1.21 11.14
N GLU A 118 -20.62 0.59 11.38
CA GLU A 118 -21.19 0.38 12.72
C GLU A 118 -20.19 -0.24 13.71
N GLY A 119 -19.47 -1.27 13.28
CA GLY A 119 -18.47 -1.95 14.09
C GLY A 119 -17.23 -1.11 14.43
N ASN A 120 -17.00 0.02 13.75
CA ASN A 120 -15.89 0.92 14.07
C ASN A 120 -16.09 1.64 15.41
N THR A 121 -17.27 1.59 16.01
CA THR A 121 -17.48 1.98 17.41
C THR A 121 -16.57 1.22 18.38
N LEU A 122 -16.19 -0.02 18.04
CA LEU A 122 -15.32 -0.89 18.83
C LEU A 122 -13.87 -0.96 18.35
N ILE A 123 -13.54 -0.24 17.27
CA ILE A 123 -12.17 -0.24 16.73
C ILE A 123 -11.20 0.28 17.79
N ASP A 124 -9.99 -0.24 17.76
CA ASP A 124 -8.91 0.20 18.62
C ASP A 124 -7.59 -0.06 17.90
N LEU A 125 -6.49 0.56 18.36
CA LEU A 125 -5.18 0.38 17.75
C LEU A 125 -4.76 -1.11 17.74
N THR A 126 -5.19 -1.86 18.74
CA THR A 126 -4.98 -3.32 18.85
C THR A 126 -5.65 -4.12 17.73
N CYS A 127 -6.65 -3.57 17.03
CA CYS A 127 -7.24 -4.23 15.85
C CYS A 127 -6.26 -4.29 14.66
N ALA A 128 -5.19 -3.48 14.68
CA ALA A 128 -4.19 -3.47 13.63
C ALA A 128 -3.14 -4.59 13.73
N GLY A 129 -2.82 -5.00 14.97
CA GLY A 129 -1.69 -5.88 15.26
C GLY A 129 -2.09 -7.33 15.50
N GLN A 130 -1.34 -8.01 16.36
CA GLN A 130 -1.70 -9.33 16.86
C GLN A 130 -2.90 -9.23 17.80
N ASP A 131 -3.78 -10.24 17.77
CA ASP A 131 -4.84 -10.36 18.76
C ASP A 131 -4.22 -10.75 20.11
N ASN A 132 -4.35 -9.88 21.12
CA ASN A 132 -3.82 -10.11 22.46
C ASN A 132 -4.73 -10.99 23.32
N VAL A 133 -5.99 -11.18 22.92
CA VAL A 133 -6.98 -12.01 23.64
C VAL A 133 -7.75 -12.91 22.66
N PRO A 134 -7.07 -13.81 21.92
CA PRO A 134 -7.70 -14.72 20.96
C PRO A 134 -8.55 -15.81 21.64
N GLN A 135 -8.20 -16.19 22.88
CA GLN A 135 -8.92 -17.17 23.69
C GLN A 135 -10.27 -16.68 24.24
N GLU A 136 -10.59 -15.41 24.04
CA GLU A 136 -11.85 -14.83 24.50
C GLU A 136 -12.94 -15.00 23.43
N GLU A 137 -14.19 -15.05 23.88
CA GLU A 137 -15.34 -15.09 22.98
C GLU A 137 -15.56 -13.71 22.33
N LEU A 138 -16.08 -13.70 21.11
CA LEU A 138 -16.33 -12.46 20.36
C LEU A 138 -17.22 -11.46 21.12
N ALA A 139 -18.16 -11.95 21.93
CA ALA A 139 -19.05 -11.11 22.73
C ALA A 139 -18.32 -10.35 23.86
N ASN A 140 -17.14 -10.80 24.31
CA ASN A 140 -16.39 -10.16 25.39
C ASN A 140 -15.55 -8.98 24.87
N ILE A 141 -16.23 -7.91 24.44
CA ILE A 141 -15.59 -6.74 23.83
C ILE A 141 -14.64 -5.97 24.78
N THR A 142 -14.78 -6.15 26.09
CA THR A 142 -13.94 -5.50 27.13
C THR A 142 -12.75 -6.35 27.57
N ALA A 143 -12.54 -7.52 26.97
CA ALA A 143 -11.43 -8.38 27.34
C ALA A 143 -10.07 -7.70 27.12
N THR A 144 -9.21 -7.83 28.12
CA THR A 144 -7.86 -7.28 28.15
C THR A 144 -6.88 -8.29 28.74
N THR A 145 -5.60 -8.19 28.36
CA THR A 145 -4.53 -8.90 29.06
C THR A 145 -4.22 -8.25 30.40
N ASN A 146 -3.34 -8.88 31.20
CA ASN A 146 -2.81 -8.30 32.44
C ASN A 146 -2.14 -6.92 32.24
N GLU A 147 -1.67 -6.63 31.02
CA GLU A 147 -1.09 -5.35 30.63
C GLU A 147 -2.15 -4.33 30.14
N GLY A 148 -3.44 -4.65 30.25
CA GLY A 148 -4.56 -3.82 29.80
C GLY A 148 -4.73 -3.77 28.28
N LYS A 149 -4.02 -4.60 27.51
CA LYS A 149 -4.10 -4.59 26.05
C LYS A 149 -5.32 -5.37 25.58
N THR A 150 -6.16 -4.72 24.76
CA THR A 150 -7.29 -5.36 24.10
C THR A 150 -6.84 -6.18 22.88
N GLY A 151 -7.76 -6.95 22.32
CA GLY A 151 -7.54 -7.74 21.10
C GLY A 151 -8.28 -7.22 19.87
N HIS A 152 -8.32 -8.04 18.83
CA HIS A 152 -9.20 -7.79 17.68
C HIS A 152 -10.64 -7.74 18.18
N CYS A 153 -11.38 -6.68 17.86
CA CYS A 153 -12.78 -6.59 18.28
C CYS A 153 -13.69 -7.52 17.47
N GLY A 154 -13.28 -7.97 16.28
CA GLY A 154 -14.07 -8.85 15.40
C GLY A 154 -15.30 -8.19 14.75
N HIS A 155 -15.67 -6.98 15.17
CA HIS A 155 -16.82 -6.22 14.66
C HIS A 155 -16.43 -5.12 13.67
N CYS A 156 -15.26 -4.47 13.83
CA CYS A 156 -14.89 -3.32 13.01
C CYS A 156 -14.61 -3.68 11.55
N LEU A 157 -14.63 -2.66 10.69
CA LEU A 157 -14.36 -2.78 9.25
C LEU A 157 -13.01 -3.45 8.99
N VAL A 158 -12.00 -3.18 9.83
CA VAL A 158 -10.67 -3.77 9.71
C VAL A 158 -10.67 -5.27 10.04
N CYS A 159 -11.31 -5.69 11.14
CA CYS A 159 -11.39 -7.11 11.47
C CYS A 159 -12.17 -7.89 10.40
N LYS A 160 -13.26 -7.34 9.88
CA LYS A 160 -14.02 -7.98 8.80
C LYS A 160 -13.26 -7.99 7.48
N GLY A 161 -12.58 -6.90 7.14
CA GLY A 161 -11.81 -6.74 5.91
C GLY A 161 -10.54 -7.61 5.87
N PHE A 162 -9.73 -7.59 6.93
CA PHE A 162 -8.44 -8.27 7.00
C PHE A 162 -8.49 -9.64 7.68
N GLY A 163 -9.60 -9.99 8.35
CA GLY A 163 -9.77 -11.24 9.07
C GLY A 163 -9.41 -11.16 10.56
N PHE A 164 -9.95 -12.09 11.33
CA PHE A 164 -9.71 -12.23 12.77
C PHE A 164 -10.01 -13.66 13.22
N SER A 165 -9.56 -14.03 14.42
CA SER A 165 -9.87 -15.32 15.04
C SER A 165 -10.10 -15.13 16.54
N LYS A 166 -11.20 -15.71 17.03
CA LYS A 166 -11.62 -15.77 18.44
C LYS A 166 -11.91 -17.21 18.83
N LYS A 167 -12.08 -17.47 20.12
CA LYS A 167 -12.35 -18.81 20.66
C LYS A 167 -13.56 -19.48 19.99
N ASP A 168 -14.61 -18.72 19.74
CA ASP A 168 -15.90 -19.22 19.26
C ASP A 168 -16.14 -18.99 17.76
N ILE A 169 -15.24 -18.28 17.07
CA ILE A 169 -15.40 -17.96 15.65
C ILE A 169 -14.09 -17.57 14.98
N SER A 170 -13.90 -18.01 13.73
CA SER A 170 -12.79 -17.55 12.88
C SER A 170 -13.33 -17.01 11.57
N TRP A 171 -12.82 -15.85 11.15
CA TRP A 171 -13.26 -15.16 9.95
C TRP A 171 -12.10 -14.93 9.00
N GLN A 172 -12.21 -15.51 7.80
CA GLN A 172 -11.32 -15.19 6.70
C GLN A 172 -11.68 -13.79 6.17
N GLY A 173 -10.69 -12.89 6.14
CA GLY A 173 -10.84 -11.54 5.62
C GLY A 173 -11.44 -11.49 4.20
N MET A 174 -11.98 -10.32 3.88
CA MET A 174 -12.55 -9.99 2.57
C MET A 174 -11.52 -9.41 1.60
N ILE A 175 -10.34 -9.02 2.07
CA ILE A 175 -9.29 -8.42 1.25
C ILE A 175 -8.14 -9.43 1.09
N PHE A 176 -7.72 -9.63 -0.14
CA PHE A 176 -6.54 -10.39 -0.51
C PHE A 176 -5.53 -9.49 -1.21
N PHE A 177 -4.27 -9.57 -0.78
CA PHE A 177 -3.14 -8.88 -1.38
C PHE A 177 -2.24 -9.91 -2.06
N SER A 178 -1.94 -9.72 -3.35
CA SER A 178 -0.85 -10.45 -3.97
C SER A 178 0.50 -9.90 -3.51
N ASP A 179 1.56 -10.65 -3.77
CA ASP A 179 2.91 -10.11 -3.70
C ASP A 179 3.05 -8.96 -4.71
N LEU A 180 3.86 -7.96 -4.35
CA LEU A 180 4.33 -6.93 -5.26
C LEU A 180 5.64 -7.38 -5.88
N ASN A 181 5.61 -7.62 -7.19
CA ASN A 181 6.76 -8.00 -7.98
C ASN A 181 7.39 -6.76 -8.61
N ILE A 182 8.69 -6.80 -8.87
CA ILE A 182 9.38 -5.71 -9.57
C ILE A 182 8.89 -5.65 -11.03
N LEU A 183 8.40 -4.49 -11.45
CA LEU A 183 7.98 -4.19 -12.82
C LEU A 183 9.10 -3.51 -13.62
N PHE A 184 9.65 -2.45 -13.02
CA PHE A 184 10.76 -1.67 -13.56
C PHE A 184 11.80 -1.48 -12.48
N PHE A 185 13.04 -1.87 -12.77
CA PHE A 185 14.14 -1.78 -11.82
C PHE A 185 15.18 -0.74 -12.30
N PRO A 186 15.52 0.26 -11.48
CA PRO A 186 16.49 1.29 -11.85
C PRO A 186 17.91 0.72 -11.81
N VAL A 187 18.67 0.99 -12.87
CA VAL A 187 20.08 0.62 -13.01
C VAL A 187 20.84 1.84 -13.49
N PHE A 188 22.00 2.11 -12.88
CA PHE A 188 22.90 3.17 -13.35
C PHE A 188 23.62 2.71 -14.62
N THR A 189 23.56 3.55 -15.65
CA THR A 189 24.22 3.34 -16.94
C THR A 189 25.06 4.57 -17.28
N MET A 190 25.91 4.47 -18.31
CA MET A 190 26.68 5.59 -18.86
C MET A 190 25.79 6.71 -19.44
N TYR A 191 24.52 6.43 -19.72
CA TYR A 191 23.52 7.40 -20.19
C TYR A 191 22.56 7.85 -19.08
N GLY A 192 22.99 7.73 -17.82
CA GLY A 192 22.17 8.00 -16.64
C GLY A 192 21.37 6.79 -16.16
N THR A 193 20.45 7.01 -15.23
CA THR A 193 19.60 5.93 -14.69
C THR A 193 18.59 5.48 -15.73
N LYS A 194 18.55 4.18 -15.99
CA LYS A 194 17.60 3.52 -16.87
C LYS A 194 16.84 2.45 -16.10
N TRP A 195 15.64 2.11 -16.55
CA TRP A 195 14.77 1.15 -15.91
C TRP A 195 14.71 -0.12 -16.75
N ILE A 196 15.20 -1.22 -16.18
CA ILE A 196 15.13 -2.51 -16.85
C ILE A 196 13.78 -3.18 -16.59
N THR A 197 13.31 -3.90 -17.58
CA THR A 197 12.11 -4.75 -17.53
C THR A 197 12.26 -5.92 -18.50
N THR A 198 11.27 -6.80 -18.58
CA THR A 198 11.25 -7.91 -19.55
C THR A 198 10.00 -7.85 -20.41
N LYS A 199 10.05 -8.51 -21.58
CA LYS A 199 8.90 -8.62 -22.48
C LYS A 199 7.65 -9.13 -21.75
N ARG A 200 7.79 -10.23 -21.00
CA ARG A 200 6.68 -10.86 -20.27
C ARG A 200 6.00 -9.89 -19.31
N LYS A 201 6.78 -9.09 -18.58
CA LYS A 201 6.26 -8.08 -17.66
C LYS A 201 5.48 -6.98 -18.38
N LEU A 202 5.93 -6.56 -19.56
CA LEU A 202 5.22 -5.58 -20.38
C LEU A 202 3.92 -6.16 -20.97
N GLU A 203 3.92 -7.42 -21.37
CA GLU A 203 2.72 -8.13 -21.84
C GLU A 203 1.64 -8.23 -20.73
N GLU A 204 2.04 -8.43 -19.47
CA GLU A 204 1.12 -8.40 -18.31
C GLU A 204 0.47 -7.01 -18.08
N LEU A 205 1.09 -5.93 -18.57
CA LEU A 205 0.49 -4.59 -18.61
C LEU A 205 -0.49 -4.41 -19.78
N GLY A 206 -0.55 -5.36 -20.71
CA GLY A 206 -1.32 -5.30 -21.94
C GLY A 206 -0.54 -4.75 -23.14
N LEU A 207 0.79 -4.59 -23.02
CA LEU A 207 1.66 -4.19 -24.12
C LEU A 207 2.11 -5.42 -24.91
N ASN A 208 1.23 -5.87 -25.82
CA ASN A 208 1.46 -7.06 -26.64
C ASN A 208 2.19 -6.73 -27.94
N GLY A 209 2.90 -7.72 -28.48
CA GLY A 209 3.58 -7.63 -29.77
C GLY A 209 5.03 -7.15 -29.70
N LEU A 210 5.65 -7.25 -28.51
CA LEU A 210 7.06 -6.91 -28.32
C LEU A 210 7.97 -8.07 -28.72
N THR A 211 9.06 -7.77 -29.42
CA THR A 211 10.12 -8.73 -29.70
C THR A 211 10.92 -9.00 -28.42
N GLU A 212 11.28 -10.26 -28.18
CA GLU A 212 12.18 -10.59 -27.07
C GLU A 212 13.63 -10.40 -27.52
N PRO A 213 14.47 -9.69 -26.76
CA PRO A 213 15.89 -9.62 -27.07
C PRO A 213 16.54 -11.01 -27.01
N THR A 214 17.52 -11.24 -27.87
CA THR A 214 18.37 -12.44 -27.78
C THR A 214 19.25 -12.39 -26.54
N ASP A 215 19.72 -13.56 -26.07
CA ASP A 215 20.37 -13.72 -24.75
C ASP A 215 21.51 -12.74 -24.42
N ASN A 216 22.21 -12.20 -25.42
CA ASN A 216 23.34 -11.28 -25.23
C ASN A 216 23.04 -9.82 -25.65
N LYS A 217 21.79 -9.50 -25.99
CA LYS A 217 21.39 -8.16 -26.43
C LYS A 217 20.30 -7.57 -25.55
N VAL A 218 20.09 -6.27 -25.67
CA VAL A 218 18.98 -5.55 -25.02
C VAL A 218 18.25 -4.68 -26.03
N LEU A 219 17.00 -4.35 -25.75
CA LEU A 219 16.22 -3.40 -26.54
C LEU A 219 16.10 -2.07 -25.81
N THR A 220 16.38 -1.00 -26.55
CA THR A 220 16.15 0.38 -26.15
C THR A 220 15.18 1.03 -27.13
N LYS A 221 14.67 2.21 -26.79
CA LYS A 221 13.82 2.98 -27.71
C LYS A 221 14.58 3.49 -28.94
N ASN A 222 15.83 3.97 -28.77
CA ASN A 222 16.56 4.57 -29.90
C ASN A 222 17.18 3.49 -30.81
N GLY A 223 17.72 2.42 -30.20
CA GLY A 223 18.33 1.28 -30.89
C GLY A 223 19.65 1.61 -31.59
N ASN A 224 20.28 2.74 -31.27
CA ASN A 224 21.50 3.23 -31.92
C ASN A 224 22.66 3.47 -30.94
N GLU A 225 22.48 3.10 -29.67
CA GLU A 225 23.49 3.30 -28.63
C GLU A 225 24.71 2.38 -28.77
N GLY A 226 24.59 1.33 -29.60
CA GLY A 226 25.63 0.32 -29.82
C GLY A 226 25.76 -0.64 -28.63
N HIS A 227 26.17 -0.14 -27.46
CA HIS A 227 26.27 -0.91 -26.22
C HIS A 227 25.81 -0.09 -25.02
N ILE A 228 25.39 -0.79 -23.97
CA ILE A 228 24.98 -0.17 -22.71
C ILE A 228 25.43 -1.02 -21.52
N ASN A 229 25.87 -0.37 -20.45
CA ASN A 229 26.20 -1.06 -19.22
C ASN A 229 24.97 -1.17 -18.30
N LEU A 230 24.77 -2.35 -17.71
CA LEU A 230 23.77 -2.62 -16.70
C LEU A 230 24.47 -3.15 -15.45
N GLY A 231 24.94 -2.22 -14.62
CA GLY A 231 25.91 -2.52 -13.57
C GLY A 231 27.25 -2.90 -14.21
N TRP A 232 27.74 -4.11 -13.91
CA TRP A 232 29.00 -4.64 -14.43
C TRP A 232 28.87 -5.34 -15.79
N LEU A 233 27.64 -5.62 -16.24
CA LEU A 233 27.40 -6.23 -17.55
C LEU A 233 27.44 -5.16 -18.65
N TYR A 234 28.12 -5.46 -19.76
CA TYR A 234 28.19 -4.60 -20.94
C TYR A 234 27.56 -5.33 -22.12
N LEU A 235 26.37 -4.89 -22.55
CA LEU A 235 25.52 -5.62 -23.49
C LEU A 235 25.33 -4.81 -24.78
N GLU A 236 25.25 -5.51 -25.90
CA GLU A 236 24.96 -4.91 -27.20
C GLU A 236 23.48 -4.49 -27.26
N VAL A 237 23.21 -3.32 -27.83
CA VAL A 237 21.84 -2.89 -28.11
C VAL A 237 21.43 -3.43 -29.48
N ASP A 238 20.33 -4.16 -29.54
CA ASP A 238 19.81 -4.68 -30.81
C ASP A 238 19.32 -3.51 -31.70
N SER A 239 20.04 -3.27 -32.79
CA SER A 239 19.72 -2.22 -33.75
C SER A 239 18.61 -2.59 -34.74
N THR A 240 18.21 -3.86 -34.79
CA THR A 240 17.22 -4.37 -35.75
C THR A 240 15.80 -4.28 -35.23
N ASN A 241 15.61 -4.42 -33.91
CA ASN A 241 14.32 -4.33 -33.25
C ASN A 241 14.27 -3.06 -32.40
N LYS A 242 13.26 -2.23 -32.63
CA LYS A 242 13.01 -1.04 -31.80
C LYS A 242 11.82 -1.25 -30.89
N LEU A 243 11.88 -0.60 -29.74
CA LEU A 243 10.81 -0.60 -28.79
C LEU A 243 9.59 0.16 -29.35
N ASP A 244 8.43 -0.51 -29.41
CA ASP A 244 7.22 -0.05 -30.10
C ASP A 244 6.64 1.26 -29.50
N THR A 245 6.09 2.11 -30.37
CA THR A 245 5.32 3.34 -30.08
C THR A 245 4.19 3.18 -29.06
N LYS A 246 3.71 1.96 -28.80
CA LYS A 246 2.68 1.69 -27.77
C LYS A 246 3.10 2.02 -26.34
N MET A 247 4.39 2.22 -26.08
CA MET A 247 4.90 2.58 -24.75
C MET A 247 4.59 4.02 -24.32
N GLU A 248 4.10 4.90 -25.21
CA GLU A 248 3.58 6.21 -24.79
C GLU A 248 2.43 6.08 -23.78
N SER A 249 1.64 5.02 -23.86
CA SER A 249 0.57 4.73 -22.90
C SER A 249 1.07 4.47 -21.46
N LEU A 250 2.36 4.13 -21.29
CA LEU A 250 2.96 3.95 -19.96
C LEU A 250 3.15 5.28 -19.23
N LYS A 251 3.35 6.38 -19.99
CA LYS A 251 3.54 7.71 -19.42
C LYS A 251 2.32 8.17 -18.65
N THR A 252 1.13 7.86 -19.13
CA THR A 252 -0.12 8.18 -18.44
C THR A 252 -0.38 7.20 -17.32
N GLN A 253 -0.07 5.91 -17.50
CA GLN A 253 -0.29 4.85 -16.51
C GLN A 253 0.60 4.95 -15.25
N PHE A 254 1.83 5.47 -15.38
CA PHE A 254 2.82 5.55 -14.29
C PHE A 254 3.19 6.99 -13.96
N LYS A 255 2.19 7.82 -13.67
CA LYS A 255 2.39 9.17 -13.16
C LYS A 255 2.30 9.17 -11.63
N PHE A 256 3.44 9.28 -10.97
CA PHE A 256 3.56 9.39 -9.51
C PHE A 256 3.89 10.84 -9.14
N ASP A 257 2.87 11.70 -9.07
CA ASP A 257 2.99 13.16 -8.87
C ASP A 257 4.02 13.81 -9.80
N ASN A 258 5.26 13.97 -9.31
CA ASN A 258 6.40 14.61 -9.97
C ASN A 258 7.29 13.62 -10.74
N PHE A 259 7.06 12.32 -10.62
CA PHE A 259 7.80 11.29 -11.34
C PHE A 259 6.94 10.68 -12.44
N GLN A 260 7.50 10.62 -13.64
CA GLN A 260 6.89 9.98 -14.80
C GLN A 260 7.97 9.15 -15.49
N LEU A 261 7.69 7.86 -15.71
CA LEU A 261 8.62 7.00 -16.41
C LEU A 261 8.59 7.31 -17.91
N ASP A 262 9.69 7.84 -18.43
CA ASP A 262 9.86 8.06 -19.86
C ASP A 262 10.25 6.76 -20.57
N ASP A 263 9.70 6.54 -21.76
CA ASP A 263 9.96 5.35 -22.55
C ASP A 263 11.39 5.30 -23.10
N THR A 264 12.03 6.46 -23.28
CA THR A 264 13.46 6.59 -23.61
C THR A 264 14.39 6.09 -22.50
N ASN A 265 13.87 5.92 -21.28
CA ASN A 265 14.61 5.45 -20.12
C ASN A 265 14.37 3.97 -19.82
N ILE A 266 13.55 3.27 -20.61
CA ILE A 266 13.26 1.85 -20.43
C ILE A 266 14.20 0.99 -21.29
N ILE A 267 14.70 -0.08 -20.70
CA ILE A 267 15.50 -1.11 -21.37
C ILE A 267 14.81 -2.45 -21.18
N VAL A 268 14.53 -3.16 -22.27
CA VAL A 268 14.03 -4.54 -22.20
C VAL A 268 15.21 -5.49 -22.27
N VAL A 269 15.35 -6.32 -21.24
CA VAL A 269 16.43 -7.31 -21.13
C VAL A 269 15.88 -8.72 -21.32
N PRO A 270 16.73 -9.70 -21.69
CA PRO A 270 16.34 -11.11 -21.75
C PRO A 270 15.87 -11.61 -20.38
N GLU A 271 14.88 -12.51 -20.37
CA GLU A 271 14.29 -13.03 -19.14
C GLU A 271 15.35 -13.70 -18.24
N GLY A 272 16.29 -14.44 -18.85
CA GLY A 272 17.39 -15.10 -18.15
C GLY A 272 18.38 -14.16 -17.47
N LEU A 273 18.57 -12.94 -17.99
CA LEU A 273 19.50 -11.95 -17.42
C LEU A 273 18.84 -11.05 -16.36
N PHE A 274 17.51 -10.92 -16.37
CA PHE A 274 16.81 -9.98 -15.49
C PHE A 274 17.14 -10.18 -14.02
N SER A 275 17.07 -11.42 -13.52
CA SER A 275 17.37 -11.74 -12.12
C SER A 275 18.82 -11.43 -11.75
N GLN A 276 19.77 -11.74 -12.63
CA GLN A 276 21.18 -11.47 -12.41
C GLN A 276 21.47 -9.97 -12.36
N ILE A 277 20.88 -9.19 -13.28
CA ILE A 277 21.04 -7.72 -13.30
C ILE A 277 20.44 -7.12 -12.02
N VAL A 278 19.21 -7.50 -11.65
CA VAL A 278 18.57 -6.99 -10.42
C VAL A 278 19.45 -7.30 -9.20
N ASN A 279 19.84 -8.55 -9.01
CA ASN A 279 20.61 -8.97 -7.84
C ASN A 279 22.01 -8.34 -7.75
N SER A 280 22.61 -8.01 -8.90
CA SER A 280 23.91 -7.34 -8.95
C SER A 280 23.82 -5.84 -8.62
N ASN A 281 22.62 -5.25 -8.70
CA ASN A 281 22.41 -3.81 -8.58
C ASN A 281 21.52 -3.43 -7.37
N LEU A 282 21.30 -4.35 -6.43
CA LEU A 282 20.65 -4.04 -5.16
C LEU A 282 21.54 -3.17 -4.29
N GLU A 283 20.90 -2.32 -3.48
CA GLU A 283 21.61 -1.46 -2.57
C GLU A 283 22.15 -2.31 -1.40
N VAL A 284 23.45 -2.22 -1.12
CA VAL A 284 24.05 -2.84 0.06
C VAL A 284 24.62 -1.76 0.93
N ARG A 285 24.19 -1.73 2.19
CA ARG A 285 24.70 -0.80 3.20
C ARG A 285 25.37 -1.54 4.33
N THR A 286 26.57 -1.09 4.67
CA THR A 286 27.26 -1.50 5.91
C THR A 286 26.79 -0.60 7.05
N SER A 287 26.42 -1.20 8.17
CA SER A 287 26.05 -0.54 9.41
C SER A 287 26.99 -0.97 10.53
N VAL A 288 27.33 -0.02 11.40
CA VAL A 288 28.14 -0.24 12.60
C VAL A 288 27.49 0.45 13.79
N SER A 289 27.57 -0.17 14.98
CA SER A 289 27.24 0.53 16.23
C SER A 289 28.52 1.09 16.85
N ILE A 290 28.53 2.38 17.17
CA ILE A 290 29.68 3.07 17.77
C ILE A 290 29.49 3.17 19.29
N ASP A 291 30.57 2.96 20.04
CA ASP A 291 30.64 3.27 21.46
C ASP A 291 30.82 4.78 21.65
N PRO A 292 29.89 5.48 22.33
CA PRO A 292 29.97 6.92 22.49
C PRO A 292 31.14 7.40 23.37
N ILE A 293 31.70 6.53 24.22
CA ILE A 293 32.82 6.89 25.11
C ILE A 293 34.14 6.82 24.35
N THR A 294 34.36 5.73 23.61
CA THR A 294 35.64 5.46 22.94
C THR A 294 35.68 5.96 21.50
N GLY A 295 34.52 6.20 20.87
CA GLY A 295 34.40 6.51 19.46
C GLY A 295 34.68 5.32 18.52
N ALA A 296 34.98 4.14 19.07
CA ALA A 296 35.27 2.93 18.30
C ALA A 296 34.00 2.13 18.01
N ALA A 297 34.09 1.22 17.03
CA ALA A 297 33.03 0.26 16.76
C ALA A 297 32.88 -0.72 17.93
N LYS A 298 31.64 -0.99 18.33
CA LYS A 298 31.33 -2.06 19.29
C LYS A 298 31.63 -3.42 18.66
N GLU A 299 32.22 -4.30 19.45
CA GLU A 299 32.53 -5.67 19.03
C GLU A 299 31.26 -6.40 18.57
N GLY A 300 31.34 -7.09 17.43
CA GLY A 300 30.22 -7.84 16.83
C GLY A 300 29.10 -6.99 16.22
N ALA A 301 29.21 -5.66 16.20
CA ALA A 301 28.14 -4.77 15.74
C ALA A 301 28.31 -4.23 14.30
N LEU A 302 29.15 -4.88 13.50
CA LEU A 302 29.32 -4.60 12.08
C LEU A 302 28.49 -5.59 11.27
N PHE A 303 27.55 -5.09 10.47
CA PHE A 303 26.71 -5.92 9.62
C PHE A 303 26.33 -5.19 8.34
N THR A 304 25.99 -5.97 7.32
CA THR A 304 25.57 -5.50 6.01
C THR A 304 24.10 -5.85 5.77
N SER A 305 23.39 -4.95 5.09
CA SER A 305 21.98 -5.14 4.75
C SER A 305 21.73 -4.79 3.30
N GLU A 306 20.96 -5.63 2.62
CA GLU A 306 20.51 -5.43 1.25
C GLU A 306 19.20 -4.64 1.23
N ALA A 307 18.90 -3.88 0.17
CA ALA A 307 17.61 -3.23 -0.02
C ALA A 307 17.26 -3.09 -1.50
N ILE A 308 15.96 -3.06 -1.78
CA ILE A 308 15.43 -2.65 -3.09
C ILE A 308 15.70 -1.15 -3.24
N PRO A 309 16.43 -0.69 -4.27
CA PRO A 309 16.74 0.71 -4.46
C PRO A 309 15.49 1.56 -4.68
N ARG A 310 15.56 2.84 -4.27
CA ARG A 310 14.58 3.86 -4.66
C ARG A 310 14.44 3.96 -6.18
N GLY A 311 13.27 4.36 -6.65
CA GLY A 311 12.94 4.43 -8.07
C GLY A 311 12.47 3.10 -8.67
N THR A 312 12.52 2.00 -7.93
CA THR A 312 11.90 0.72 -8.33
C THR A 312 10.39 0.86 -8.37
N ILE A 313 9.79 0.46 -9.48
CA ILE A 313 8.33 0.34 -9.64
C ILE A 313 7.95 -1.12 -9.47
N LEU A 314 7.04 -1.39 -8.54
CA LEU A 314 6.47 -2.70 -8.29
C LEU A 314 5.00 -2.75 -8.72
N TYR A 315 4.50 -3.95 -8.95
CA TYR A 315 3.12 -4.20 -9.33
C TYR A 315 2.56 -5.46 -8.68
N GLY A 316 1.25 -5.47 -8.48
CA GLY A 316 0.49 -6.60 -7.98
C GLY A 316 -1.01 -6.33 -8.08
N ASN A 317 -1.82 -7.13 -7.39
CA ASN A 317 -3.27 -7.03 -7.38
C ASN A 317 -3.81 -7.08 -5.95
N VAL A 318 -4.89 -6.34 -5.72
CA VAL A 318 -5.74 -6.47 -4.53
C VAL A 318 -7.10 -6.97 -4.97
N ARG A 319 -7.60 -7.99 -4.29
CA ARG A 319 -8.94 -8.55 -4.54
C ARG A 319 -9.80 -8.33 -3.32
N ILE A 320 -10.98 -7.74 -3.52
CA ILE A 320 -12.00 -7.58 -2.50
C ILE A 320 -13.14 -8.55 -2.81
N PHE A 321 -13.33 -9.52 -1.93
CA PHE A 321 -14.40 -10.51 -2.03
C PHE A 321 -15.68 -9.92 -1.43
N ASP A 322 -16.72 -9.84 -2.24
CA ASP A 322 -18.06 -9.56 -1.75
C ASP A 322 -18.59 -10.81 -1.03
N LYS A 323 -18.78 -10.66 0.29
CA LYS A 323 -19.30 -11.72 1.16
C LYS A 323 -20.72 -11.40 1.66
N SER A 324 -21.44 -10.47 1.04
CA SER A 324 -22.82 -10.12 1.40
C SER A 324 -23.77 -11.33 1.42
N GLY A 325 -23.54 -12.34 0.57
CA GLY A 325 -24.28 -13.60 0.60
C GLY A 325 -24.12 -14.45 1.88
N PHE A 326 -23.17 -14.10 2.75
CA PHE A 326 -23.02 -14.70 4.08
C PHE A 326 -23.80 -13.98 5.18
N ASN A 327 -24.43 -12.83 4.88
CA ASN A 327 -25.25 -12.12 5.85
C ASN A 327 -26.38 -13.02 6.35
N GLY A 328 -26.57 -13.06 7.68
CA GLY A 328 -27.61 -13.88 8.31
C GLY A 328 -27.31 -15.39 8.40
N ILE A 329 -26.17 -15.88 7.89
CA ILE A 329 -25.74 -17.28 8.09
C ILE A 329 -25.19 -17.47 9.51
N ASP A 330 -24.36 -16.53 9.97
CA ASP A 330 -23.92 -16.45 11.36
C ASP A 330 -24.10 -15.02 11.87
N SER A 331 -25.12 -14.84 12.71
CA SER A 331 -25.48 -13.54 13.31
C SER A 331 -24.33 -12.84 14.06
N LYS A 332 -23.29 -13.59 14.48
CA LYS A 332 -22.07 -13.05 15.10
C LYS A 332 -21.24 -12.22 14.11
N LEU A 333 -21.38 -12.48 12.81
CA LEU A 333 -20.60 -11.82 11.77
C LEU A 333 -21.26 -10.57 11.21
N ASP A 334 -22.56 -10.43 11.36
CA ASP A 334 -23.31 -9.27 10.86
C ASP A 334 -22.93 -7.97 11.61
N PRO A 335 -23.08 -6.80 10.98
CA PRO A 335 -23.16 -6.62 9.53
C PRO A 335 -21.80 -6.83 8.86
N LEU A 336 -21.80 -7.27 7.60
CA LEU A 336 -20.59 -7.28 6.78
C LEU A 336 -20.42 -5.95 6.03
N PRO A 337 -19.18 -5.43 5.89
CA PRO A 337 -18.94 -4.21 5.12
C PRO A 337 -19.11 -4.48 3.62
N GLU A 338 -19.66 -3.50 2.90
CA GLU A 338 -19.68 -3.51 1.44
C GLU A 338 -18.25 -3.41 0.87
N ALA A 339 -18.03 -4.03 -0.30
CA ALA A 339 -16.74 -3.97 -0.98
C ALA A 339 -16.29 -2.53 -1.30
N SER A 340 -17.24 -1.63 -1.58
CA SER A 340 -17.01 -0.20 -1.79
C SER A 340 -16.38 0.49 -0.56
N LYS A 341 -16.85 0.16 0.65
CA LYS A 341 -16.33 0.73 1.90
C LYS A 341 -14.89 0.27 2.17
N LEU A 342 -14.59 -1.00 1.85
CA LEU A 342 -13.21 -1.53 1.90
C LEU A 342 -12.31 -0.87 0.85
N GLU A 343 -12.82 -0.63 -0.36
CA GLU A 343 -12.10 0.11 -1.40
C GLU A 343 -11.73 1.53 -0.94
N CYS A 344 -12.70 2.28 -0.40
CA CYS A 344 -12.46 3.63 0.12
C CYS A 344 -11.45 3.61 1.28
N ALA A 345 -11.56 2.63 2.18
CA ALA A 345 -10.63 2.46 3.30
C ALA A 345 -9.19 2.29 2.81
N LEU A 346 -8.97 1.46 1.78
CA LEU A 346 -7.63 1.25 1.21
C LEU A 346 -7.12 2.50 0.47
N LYS A 347 -7.98 3.16 -0.32
CA LYS A 347 -7.65 4.37 -1.07
C LYS A 347 -7.24 5.52 -0.16
N GLU A 348 -8.01 5.77 0.89
CA GLU A 348 -7.73 6.89 1.81
C GLU A 348 -6.54 6.59 2.71
N SER A 349 -6.33 5.33 3.14
CA SER A 349 -5.22 5.01 4.05
C SER A 349 -3.86 4.83 3.37
N LYS A 350 -3.78 4.79 2.03
CA LYS A 350 -2.52 4.50 1.32
C LYS A 350 -1.45 5.60 1.48
N HIS A 351 -1.84 6.84 1.78
CA HIS A 351 -0.90 7.95 1.92
C HIS A 351 0.10 7.74 3.07
N PHE A 352 -0.22 6.87 4.04
CA PHE A 352 0.72 6.50 5.11
C PHE A 352 1.95 5.75 4.60
N PHE A 353 1.91 5.11 3.43
CA PHE A 353 3.12 4.53 2.82
C PHE A 353 4.18 5.59 2.48
N GLU A 354 3.77 6.83 2.21
CA GLU A 354 4.67 7.93 1.88
C GLU A 354 5.35 8.53 3.11
N THR A 355 4.82 8.28 4.31
CA THR A 355 5.32 8.88 5.56
C THR A 355 5.93 7.84 6.48
N LEU A 356 5.20 6.74 6.74
CA LEU A 356 5.53 5.68 7.68
C LEU A 356 6.27 4.49 7.01
N GLY A 357 6.06 4.28 5.71
CA GLY A 357 6.79 3.30 4.91
C GLY A 357 6.31 1.84 5.02
N ILE A 358 7.14 0.88 4.64
CA ILE A 358 6.90 -0.56 4.77
C ILE A 358 8.21 -1.29 5.07
N GLY A 359 8.14 -2.39 5.80
CA GLY A 359 9.31 -3.21 6.12
C GLY A 359 10.07 -2.72 7.34
N GLY A 360 11.35 -3.08 7.39
CA GLY A 360 12.26 -2.68 8.47
C GLY A 360 12.98 -1.37 8.19
N MET A 361 13.70 -0.87 9.20
CA MET A 361 14.56 0.32 9.11
C MET A 361 13.85 1.63 8.71
N THR A 362 12.54 1.74 8.90
CA THR A 362 11.75 2.94 8.54
C THR A 362 12.24 4.20 9.25
N THR A 363 12.68 4.09 10.50
CA THR A 363 13.31 5.19 11.27
C THR A 363 14.64 5.67 10.71
N ARG A 364 15.26 4.90 9.82
CA ARG A 364 16.53 5.22 9.13
C ARG A 364 16.31 5.66 7.68
N GLY A 365 15.08 6.03 7.31
CA GLY A 365 14.74 6.48 5.96
C GLY A 365 14.64 5.36 4.94
N PHE A 366 14.04 4.23 5.33
CA PHE A 366 13.71 3.12 4.43
C PHE A 366 12.20 2.95 4.30
N GLY A 367 11.76 2.28 3.23
CA GLY A 367 10.43 1.70 3.13
C GLY A 367 9.36 2.63 2.58
N ARG A 368 9.63 3.91 2.32
CA ARG A 368 8.61 4.82 1.79
C ARG A 368 8.24 4.47 0.34
N LEU A 369 6.94 4.43 0.08
CA LEU A 369 6.36 4.11 -1.23
C LEU A 369 5.28 5.12 -1.61
N LYS A 370 5.16 5.43 -2.90
CA LYS A 370 3.96 6.03 -3.49
C LYS A 370 3.11 4.96 -4.15
N VAL A 371 1.84 4.88 -3.78
CA VAL A 371 0.95 3.78 -4.20
C VAL A 371 -0.20 4.28 -5.06
N ILE A 372 -0.33 3.68 -6.24
CA ILE A 372 -1.49 3.82 -7.14
C ILE A 372 -2.37 2.59 -6.93
N PHE A 373 -3.65 2.80 -6.64
CA PHE A 373 -4.61 1.72 -6.35
C PHE A 373 -5.81 1.79 -7.30
N GLY A 374 -5.91 0.84 -8.23
CA GLY A 374 -6.93 0.88 -9.28
C GLY A 374 -6.73 2.05 -10.25
N LYS A 375 -7.82 2.58 -10.81
CA LYS A 375 -7.79 3.75 -11.72
C LYS A 375 -7.69 5.07 -10.94
N ASP A 376 -6.64 5.28 -10.17
CA ASP A 376 -6.34 6.60 -9.59
C ASP A 376 -5.75 7.58 -10.65
N LEU A 377 -6.19 7.49 -11.91
CA LEU A 377 -5.74 8.30 -13.04
C LEU A 377 -6.88 8.99 -13.81
N GLU A 378 -8.01 9.23 -13.14
CA GLU A 378 -9.02 10.19 -13.58
C GLU A 378 -9.54 10.97 -12.36
N GLU A 379 -8.74 11.87 -11.80
CA GLU A 379 -9.28 13.01 -11.06
C GLU A 379 -9.06 14.28 -11.87
N LYS A 380 -10.16 14.81 -12.42
CA LYS A 380 -10.61 16.20 -12.25
C LYS A 380 -11.90 16.41 -13.04
N SER A 381 -13.05 16.36 -12.37
CA SER A 381 -14.15 17.28 -12.67
C SER A 381 -14.56 17.98 -11.38
N ASN A 382 -14.15 19.25 -11.32
CA ASN A 382 -14.44 20.35 -10.40
C ASN A 382 -15.49 20.15 -9.29
N PRO A 383 -15.18 20.59 -8.05
CA PRO A 383 -16.15 21.34 -7.26
C PRO A 383 -15.98 22.83 -7.58
N THR A 384 -16.93 23.39 -8.34
CA THR A 384 -17.16 24.84 -8.33
C THR A 384 -17.71 25.19 -6.95
N VAL A 385 -16.86 25.77 -6.10
CA VAL A 385 -17.30 26.60 -4.97
C VAL A 385 -16.73 27.98 -5.23
N GLU A 386 -17.52 28.81 -5.91
CA GLU A 386 -17.29 30.24 -5.96
C GLU A 386 -17.34 30.78 -4.53
N SER A 387 -16.20 31.27 -4.07
CA SER A 387 -16.13 32.15 -2.91
C SER A 387 -16.44 33.57 -3.40
N ASN A 388 -17.68 34.02 -3.16
CA ASN A 388 -18.04 35.42 -3.28
C ASN A 388 -17.34 36.21 -2.17
N PHE A 389 -16.17 36.77 -2.48
CA PHE A 389 -15.66 37.97 -1.83
C PHE A 389 -15.80 39.13 -2.82
N GLN A 390 -16.87 39.91 -2.65
CA GLN A 390 -17.04 41.19 -3.32
C GLN A 390 -16.11 42.21 -2.65
N ASP A 391 -15.00 42.53 -3.30
CA ASP A 391 -14.26 43.75 -3.01
C ASP A 391 -14.90 44.91 -3.78
N THR A 392 -15.47 45.84 -3.03
CA THR A 392 -16.14 47.05 -3.54
C THR A 392 -15.08 48.09 -3.86
N GLN A 393 -14.66 48.16 -5.13
CA GLN A 393 -13.98 49.37 -5.63
C GLN A 393 -15.02 50.35 -6.18
N GLN A 394 -15.32 51.37 -5.38
CA GLN A 394 -15.99 52.59 -5.79
C GLN A 394 -15.10 53.35 -6.78
N THR A 395 -15.52 53.39 -8.04
CA THR A 395 -15.18 54.47 -8.97
C THR A 395 -16.30 55.50 -8.92
N THR A 396 -16.03 56.65 -8.31
CA THR A 396 -16.79 57.87 -8.61
C THR A 396 -15.84 58.89 -9.21
N SER A 397 -16.15 59.26 -10.44
CA SER A 397 -15.51 60.31 -11.20
C SER A 397 -16.24 61.64 -10.96
N GLN A 398 -15.43 62.71 -11.03
CA GLN A 398 -15.79 64.09 -11.34
C GLN A 398 -16.50 64.98 -10.30
N GLY A 399 -15.76 65.99 -9.84
CA GLY A 399 -15.98 67.33 -10.40
C GLY A 399 -16.25 68.46 -9.39
N GLY A 400 -15.40 69.50 -9.44
CA GLY A 400 -15.83 70.90 -9.28
C GLY A 400 -15.26 71.69 -8.10
N LYS A 401 -14.47 72.72 -8.45
CA LYS A 401 -14.45 74.12 -7.92
C LYS A 401 -14.85 74.29 -6.44
N GLN A 402 -14.01 74.83 -5.57
CA GLN A 402 -13.34 76.14 -5.62
C GLN A 402 -12.17 76.12 -4.63
#